data_AF-A0A3R7J2P1-F1
#
_entry.id   AF-A0A3R7J2P1-F1
#
_cell.length_a   1.000
_cell.length_b   1.000
_cell.length_c   1.000
_cell.angle_alpha   90.00
_cell.angle_beta   90.00
_cell.angle_gamma   90.00
#
_symmetry.space_group_name_H-M   'P 1'
#
loop_
_entity.id
_entity.type
_entity.pdbx_description
1 polymer ?
#
loop_
_entity_poly.entity_id
_entity_poly.type
_entity_poly.pdbx_seq_one_letter_code
_entity_poly.pdbx_strand_id
1 'polypeptide(L)'
;MPQLIVTLLRASNLPIADTFIQGSSSDPFVTLQLGDEYFRSSCVNGSLDPVWQPAEVFEFEVPHLNAQMQRQLEIQVVDNDRFKQDDLLGELQLSLSLFEARPNEAAVDTYELKVPEDLKQAAKHPEKKTTLQLDICLIMETDGQKTLCVWENEDYVDGDWKPSHSNERRHWSTFDLQVSSDNFDHVAPEVPEGLEGAGAVVGEFFHDMLRASPSLAE
;
A
#
# COMPACT_ATOMS: atom_id res chain seq x y z
N MET A 1 -12.76 -1.97 -16.16
CA MET A 1 -11.48 -1.49 -16.71
C MET A 1 -10.41 -1.71 -15.65
N PRO A 2 -9.13 -1.90 -16.01
CA PRO A 2 -8.07 -2.02 -15.02
C PRO A 2 -7.97 -0.76 -14.14
N GLN A 3 -7.61 -0.93 -12.88
CA GLN A 3 -7.46 0.14 -11.91
C GLN A 3 -6.07 0.10 -11.28
N LEU A 4 -5.46 1.26 -11.06
CA LEU A 4 -4.24 1.37 -10.29
C LEU A 4 -4.57 1.95 -8.91
N ILE A 5 -4.33 1.16 -7.87
CA ILE A 5 -4.47 1.60 -6.49
C ILE A 5 -3.08 1.96 -5.97
N VAL A 6 -2.94 3.18 -5.47
CA VAL A 6 -1.71 3.70 -4.87
C VAL A 6 -2.01 4.12 -3.44
N THR A 7 -1.40 3.44 -2.48
CA THR A 7 -1.48 3.76 -1.04
C THR A 7 -0.19 4.46 -0.61
N LEU A 8 -0.34 5.70 -0.15
CA LEU A 8 0.75 6.55 0.32
C LEU A 8 1.02 6.31 1.81
N LEU A 9 2.25 5.91 2.14
CA LEU A 9 2.63 5.55 3.52
C LEU A 9 3.52 6.59 4.17
N ARG A 10 4.72 6.83 3.63
CA ARG A 10 5.70 7.77 4.22
C ARG A 10 6.78 8.19 3.24
N ALA A 11 7.42 9.31 3.52
CA ALA A 11 8.69 9.68 2.90
C ALA A 11 9.80 9.69 3.95
N SER A 12 11.05 9.71 3.50
CA SER A 12 12.21 9.75 4.39
C SER A 12 13.33 10.59 3.82
N ASN A 13 14.02 11.30 4.71
CA ASN A 13 15.15 12.17 4.41
C ASN A 13 14.86 13.19 3.31
N LEU A 14 13.71 13.88 3.39
CA LEU A 14 13.39 14.98 2.49
C LEU A 14 14.37 16.16 2.68
N PRO A 15 14.67 16.93 1.62
CA PRO A 15 15.37 18.20 1.74
C PRO A 15 14.63 19.21 2.61
N ILE A 16 15.39 20.04 3.33
CA ILE A 16 14.86 21.20 4.05
C ILE A 16 14.62 22.32 3.03
N ALA A 17 13.36 22.67 2.81
CA ALA A 17 12.99 23.83 2.00
C ALA A 17 12.69 25.06 2.89
N ASP A 18 12.03 24.83 4.02
CA ASP A 18 11.52 25.89 4.86
C ASP A 18 12.56 26.36 5.91
N THR A 19 13.30 27.43 5.56
CA THR A 19 14.44 27.94 6.34
C THR A 19 14.14 29.17 7.20
N PHE A 20 12.93 29.74 7.09
CA PHE A 20 12.60 31.07 7.64
C PHE A 20 12.04 31.06 9.07
N ILE A 21 11.43 29.96 9.50
CA ILE A 21 10.94 29.80 10.88
C ILE A 21 11.95 28.92 11.60
N GLN A 22 12.22 29.23 12.86
CA GLN A 22 13.22 28.59 13.70
C GLN A 22 12.92 27.08 13.88
N GLY A 23 13.33 26.28 12.89
CA GLY A 23 13.05 24.85 12.77
C GLY A 23 13.22 24.42 11.31
N SER A 24 14.36 23.81 11.00
CA SER A 24 14.74 23.32 9.67
C SER A 24 13.84 22.15 9.23
N SER A 25 12.69 22.46 8.65
CA SER A 25 11.70 21.45 8.29
C SER A 25 11.00 21.80 6.99
N SER A 26 10.15 20.90 6.52
CA SER A 26 9.32 21.06 5.33
C SER A 26 7.88 20.68 5.69
N ASP A 27 6.91 21.19 4.97
CA ASP A 27 5.48 20.86 5.00
C ASP A 27 5.11 20.01 3.76
N PRO A 28 5.59 18.75 3.65
CA PRO A 28 5.42 17.96 2.44
C PRO A 28 3.98 17.49 2.17
N PHE A 29 3.63 17.49 0.90
CA PHE A 29 2.51 16.73 0.31
C PHE A 29 2.99 16.02 -0.96
N VAL A 30 2.20 15.04 -1.43
CA VAL A 30 2.49 14.28 -2.64
C VAL A 30 1.44 14.58 -3.70
N THR A 31 1.91 14.77 -4.93
CA THR A 31 1.06 14.81 -6.12
C THR A 31 1.27 13.52 -6.92
N LEU A 32 0.17 13.00 -7.46
CA LEU A 32 0.15 11.76 -8.24
C LEU A 32 -0.60 12.06 -9.53
N GLN A 33 0.01 11.78 -10.67
CA GLN A 33 -0.61 11.98 -11.98
C GLN A 33 -0.47 10.75 -12.85
N LEU A 34 -1.59 10.31 -13.44
CA LEU A 34 -1.63 9.27 -14.46
C LEU A 34 -2.50 9.75 -15.63
N GLY A 35 -1.86 10.12 -16.74
CA GLY A 35 -2.57 10.73 -17.86
C GLY A 35 -3.22 12.05 -17.44
N ASP A 36 -4.55 12.12 -17.55
CA ASP A 36 -5.35 13.31 -17.21
C ASP A 36 -5.85 13.30 -15.75
N GLU A 37 -5.72 12.17 -15.05
CA GLU A 37 -6.10 12.06 -13.64
C GLU A 37 -4.98 12.57 -12.74
N TYR A 38 -5.35 13.42 -11.78
CA TYR A 38 -4.44 14.08 -10.85
C TYR A 38 -5.00 14.05 -9.44
N PHE A 39 -4.18 13.60 -8.49
CA PHE A 39 -4.48 13.63 -7.06
C PHE A 39 -3.41 14.38 -6.28
N ARG A 40 -3.83 14.93 -5.14
CA ARG A 40 -2.98 15.61 -4.16
C ARG A 40 -3.28 15.05 -2.78
N SER A 41 -2.26 14.63 -2.04
CA SER A 41 -2.42 14.15 -0.67
C SER A 41 -2.66 15.29 0.32
N SER A 42 -2.99 14.94 1.57
CA SER A 42 -2.85 15.88 2.67
C SER A 42 -1.38 16.28 2.90
N CYS A 43 -1.21 17.45 3.51
CA CYS A 43 0.09 18.02 3.89
C CYS A 43 0.45 17.62 5.31
N VAL A 44 1.69 17.14 5.52
CA VAL A 44 2.21 16.80 6.85
C VAL A 44 3.18 17.89 7.27
N ASN A 45 2.73 18.79 8.14
CA ASN A 45 3.52 19.98 8.49
C ASN A 45 4.76 19.64 9.32
N GLY A 46 5.86 20.32 9.02
CA GLY A 46 7.07 20.35 9.81
C GLY A 46 7.77 19.00 9.92
N SER A 47 7.78 18.19 8.86
CA SER A 47 8.47 16.89 8.84
C SER A 47 9.30 16.65 7.58
N LEU A 48 10.55 16.20 7.77
CA LEU A 48 11.41 15.67 6.71
C LEU A 48 11.26 14.15 6.51
N ASP A 49 10.52 13.50 7.43
CA ASP A 49 10.20 12.08 7.42
C ASP A 49 8.68 11.92 7.64
N PRO A 50 7.83 12.50 6.76
CA PRO A 50 6.38 12.49 6.95
C PRO A 50 5.83 11.07 6.90
N VAL A 51 4.82 10.80 7.72
CA VAL A 51 4.05 9.55 7.70
C VAL A 51 2.58 9.92 7.59
N TRP A 52 1.91 9.43 6.56
CA TRP A 52 0.48 9.63 6.35
C TRP A 52 -0.29 8.59 7.16
N GLN A 53 -0.98 9.03 8.22
CA GLN A 53 -1.74 8.18 9.13
C GLN A 53 -3.15 8.77 9.36
N PRO A 54 -4.23 8.06 8.98
CA PRO A 54 -4.22 6.81 8.22
C PRO A 54 -3.55 6.98 6.84
N ALA A 55 -3.09 5.87 6.27
CA ALA A 55 -2.54 5.89 4.92
C ALA A 55 -3.58 6.40 3.93
N GLU A 56 -3.18 7.24 2.99
CA GLU A 56 -4.06 7.79 1.96
C GLU A 56 -4.05 6.88 0.72
N VAL A 57 -5.23 6.59 0.16
CA VAL A 57 -5.40 5.70 -0.98
C VAL A 57 -5.94 6.51 -2.16
N PHE A 58 -5.32 6.32 -3.32
CA PHE A 58 -5.68 6.96 -4.58
C PHE A 58 -5.96 5.88 -5.62
N GLU A 59 -7.06 6.03 -6.33
CA GLU A 59 -7.52 5.07 -7.35
C GLU A 59 -7.52 5.78 -8.70
N PHE A 60 -6.82 5.20 -9.67
CA PHE A 60 -6.81 5.66 -11.05
C PHE A 60 -7.50 4.65 -11.95
N GLU A 61 -8.26 5.13 -12.93
CA GLU A 61 -8.68 4.30 -14.05
C GLU A 61 -7.51 4.17 -15.03
N VAL A 62 -7.20 2.95 -15.47
CA VAL A 62 -6.14 2.71 -16.45
C VAL A 62 -6.77 2.47 -17.81
N PRO A 63 -6.77 3.45 -18.74
CA PRO A 63 -7.33 3.26 -20.07
C PRO A 63 -6.48 2.28 -20.86
N HIS A 64 -7.12 1.47 -21.72
CA HIS A 64 -6.44 0.56 -22.64
C HIS A 64 -5.61 1.26 -23.75
N LEU A 65 -5.44 2.59 -23.68
CA LEU A 65 -4.87 3.38 -24.75
C LEU A 65 -3.38 3.05 -24.95
N ASN A 66 -3.00 2.86 -26.21
CA ASN A 66 -1.68 2.43 -26.68
C ASN A 66 -0.59 3.52 -26.57
N ALA A 67 -0.86 4.62 -25.87
CA ALA A 67 0.08 5.73 -25.74
C ALA A 67 0.98 5.52 -24.52
N GLN A 68 2.28 5.36 -24.76
CA GLN A 68 3.29 5.11 -23.73
C GLN A 68 3.31 6.18 -22.61
N MET A 69 2.97 7.44 -22.93
CA MET A 69 2.93 8.54 -21.95
C MET A 69 1.74 8.44 -20.98
N GLN A 70 0.66 7.73 -21.34
CA GLN A 70 -0.49 7.52 -20.45
C GLN A 70 -0.29 6.31 -19.52
N ARG A 71 0.88 5.65 -19.58
CA ARG A 71 1.25 4.49 -18.75
C ARG A 71 2.40 4.80 -17.79
N GLN A 72 2.59 6.07 -17.45
CA GLN A 72 3.56 6.49 -16.45
C GLN A 72 2.82 7.18 -15.31
N LEU A 73 2.99 6.64 -14.11
CA LEU A 73 2.58 7.30 -12.88
C LEU A 73 3.68 8.29 -12.50
N GLU A 74 3.38 9.58 -12.61
CA GLU A 74 4.24 10.67 -12.19
C GLU A 74 3.93 11.02 -10.73
N ILE A 75 4.98 11.09 -9.91
CA ILE A 75 4.88 11.30 -8.47
C ILE A 75 5.84 12.41 -8.09
N GLN A 76 5.34 13.44 -7.42
CA GLN A 76 6.18 14.51 -6.90
C GLN A 76 5.89 14.72 -5.42
N VAL A 77 6.96 14.87 -4.63
CA VAL A 77 6.88 15.33 -3.25
C VAL A 77 7.23 16.80 -3.26
N VAL A 78 6.32 17.62 -2.74
CA VAL A 78 6.35 19.07 -2.85
C VAL A 78 6.19 19.68 -1.47
N ASP A 79 6.93 20.75 -1.19
CA ASP A 79 6.80 21.55 0.02
C ASP A 79 5.64 22.53 -0.10
N ASN A 80 4.69 22.52 0.84
CA ASN A 80 3.55 23.43 0.80
C ASN A 80 3.90 24.78 1.43
N ASP A 81 4.16 25.76 0.58
CA ASP A 81 4.74 27.04 0.99
C ASP A 81 3.66 28.14 0.98
N ARG A 82 3.35 28.73 2.14
CA ARG A 82 2.19 29.65 2.24
C ARG A 82 2.40 31.00 1.57
N PHE A 83 3.66 31.43 1.41
CA PHE A 83 4.02 32.78 0.99
C PHE A 83 4.97 32.82 -0.21
N LYS A 84 5.32 31.65 -0.76
CA LYS A 84 6.21 31.48 -1.91
C LYS A 84 5.63 30.44 -2.86
N GLN A 85 6.33 30.22 -3.96
CA GLN A 85 6.06 29.09 -4.83
C GLN A 85 6.52 27.81 -4.12
N ASP A 86 5.69 26.78 -4.15
CA ASP A 86 5.99 25.46 -3.61
C ASP A 86 7.30 24.89 -4.20
N ASP A 87 8.16 24.35 -3.34
CA ASP A 87 9.47 23.77 -3.70
C ASP A 87 9.33 22.26 -4.00
N LEU A 88 9.87 21.81 -5.13
CA LEU A 88 9.91 20.38 -5.46
C LEU A 88 10.98 19.67 -4.62
N LEU A 89 10.57 18.84 -3.66
CA LEU A 89 11.48 18.11 -2.77
C LEU A 89 12.05 16.84 -3.42
N GLY A 90 11.30 16.25 -4.36
CA GLY A 90 11.77 15.12 -5.16
C GLY A 90 10.70 14.56 -6.08
N GLU A 91 11.11 13.91 -7.16
CA GLU A 91 10.21 13.32 -8.15
C GLU A 91 10.55 11.86 -8.47
N LEU A 92 9.55 11.13 -8.93
CA LEU A 92 9.65 9.74 -9.37
C LEU A 92 8.67 9.49 -10.51
N GLN A 93 9.06 8.67 -11.47
CA GLN A 93 8.20 8.19 -12.54
C GLN A 93 8.23 6.66 -12.56
N LEU A 94 7.05 6.04 -12.44
CA LEU A 94 6.89 4.59 -12.47
C LEU A 94 6.13 4.17 -13.72
N SER A 95 6.71 3.24 -14.49
CA SER A 95 6.01 2.62 -15.62
C SER A 95 5.01 1.59 -15.10
N LEU A 96 3.78 1.60 -15.61
CA LEU A 96 2.76 0.62 -15.22
C LEU A 96 3.18 -0.82 -15.51
N SER A 97 4.09 -1.04 -16.47
CA SER A 97 4.62 -2.37 -16.79
C SER A 97 5.35 -3.05 -15.63
N LEU A 98 5.79 -2.28 -14.62
CA LEU A 98 6.32 -2.84 -13.37
C LEU A 98 5.26 -3.63 -12.58
N PHE A 99 4.00 -3.20 -12.69
CA PHE A 99 2.86 -3.79 -11.98
C PHE A 99 2.09 -4.79 -12.87
N GLU A 100 2.14 -4.64 -14.19
CA GLU A 100 1.61 -5.63 -15.14
C GLU A 100 2.28 -7.01 -14.98
N ALA A 101 3.52 -7.07 -14.47
CA ALA A 101 4.22 -8.32 -14.17
C ALA A 101 3.70 -9.05 -12.92
N ARG A 102 2.94 -8.35 -12.05
CA ARG A 102 2.36 -8.84 -10.80
C ARG A 102 0.91 -8.30 -10.63
N PRO A 103 -0.01 -8.63 -11.55
CA PRO A 103 -1.37 -8.10 -11.51
C PRO A 103 -2.11 -8.61 -10.28
N ASN A 104 -2.97 -7.76 -9.69
CA ASN A 104 -3.77 -8.05 -8.49
C ASN A 104 -2.95 -8.36 -7.23
N GLU A 105 -1.64 -8.12 -7.23
CA GLU A 105 -0.77 -8.28 -6.07
C GLU A 105 -0.31 -6.91 -5.59
N ALA A 106 -0.72 -6.55 -4.37
CA ALA A 106 -0.28 -5.32 -3.70
C ALA A 106 1.11 -5.53 -3.11
N ALA A 107 2.01 -4.57 -3.32
CA ALA A 107 3.37 -4.64 -2.80
C ALA A 107 3.81 -3.30 -2.22
N VAL A 108 4.22 -3.35 -0.96
CA VAL A 108 4.88 -2.24 -0.26
C VAL A 108 6.33 -2.16 -0.71
N ASP A 109 6.67 -1.13 -1.47
CA ASP A 109 8.02 -0.88 -1.98
C ASP A 109 8.53 0.50 -1.53
N THR A 110 9.86 0.64 -1.45
CA THR A 110 10.53 1.91 -1.17
C THR A 110 11.25 2.39 -2.41
N TYR A 111 10.87 3.57 -2.89
CA TYR A 111 11.37 4.16 -4.11
C TYR A 111 12.29 5.35 -3.81
N GLU A 112 13.41 5.43 -4.52
CA GLU A 112 14.31 6.59 -4.47
C GLU A 112 13.74 7.75 -5.30
N LEU A 113 13.71 8.95 -4.71
CA LEU A 113 13.29 10.16 -5.40
C LEU A 113 14.50 10.84 -6.06
N LYS A 114 14.28 11.39 -7.25
CA LYS A 114 15.22 12.33 -7.86
C LYS A 114 15.02 13.70 -7.22
N VAL A 115 15.99 14.12 -6.43
CA VAL A 115 16.00 15.43 -5.77
C VAL A 115 16.59 16.49 -6.72
N PRO A 116 15.97 17.68 -6.86
CA PRO A 116 16.54 18.79 -7.61
C PRO A 116 17.96 19.16 -7.14
N GLU A 117 18.83 19.55 -8.07
CA GLU A 117 20.26 19.77 -7.81
C GLU A 117 20.52 20.84 -6.72
N ASP A 118 19.68 21.85 -6.67
CA ASP A 118 19.70 22.94 -5.70
C ASP A 118 19.35 22.48 -4.28
N LEU A 119 18.58 21.40 -4.13
CA LEU A 119 18.15 20.87 -2.83
C LEU A 119 18.92 19.61 -2.38
N LYS A 120 19.80 19.04 -3.20
CA LYS A 120 20.56 17.81 -2.86
C LYS A 120 21.36 17.91 -1.56
N GLN A 121 21.90 19.09 -1.24
CA GLN A 121 22.68 19.32 -0.02
C GLN A 121 21.83 19.79 1.16
N ALA A 122 20.55 20.07 0.92
CA ALA A 122 19.63 20.57 1.94
C ALA A 122 18.97 19.42 2.75
N ALA A 123 19.20 18.16 2.39
CA ALA A 123 18.78 17.02 3.20
C ALA A 123 19.54 16.99 4.54
N LYS A 124 18.85 16.59 5.61
CA LYS A 124 19.45 16.44 6.94
C LYS A 124 20.60 15.42 6.95
N HIS A 125 20.49 14.38 6.12
CA HIS A 125 21.51 13.37 5.89
C HIS A 125 21.84 13.30 4.38
N PRO A 126 22.72 14.16 3.85
CA PRO A 126 23.04 14.21 2.41
C PRO A 126 23.66 12.92 1.86
N GLU A 127 24.21 12.08 2.73
CA GLU A 127 24.74 10.76 2.39
C GLU A 127 23.65 9.69 2.18
N LYS A 128 22.44 9.96 2.68
CA LYS A 128 21.29 9.07 2.54
C LYS A 128 20.42 9.50 1.38
N LYS A 129 19.80 8.52 0.74
CA LYS A 129 18.83 8.77 -0.33
C LYS A 129 17.53 9.29 0.25
N THR A 130 16.89 10.21 -0.46
CA THR A 130 15.51 10.61 -0.21
C THR A 130 14.60 9.56 -0.82
N THR A 131 13.65 9.03 -0.04
CA THR A 131 12.80 7.91 -0.49
C THR A 131 11.33 8.11 -0.16
N LEU A 132 10.47 7.47 -0.94
CA LEU A 132 9.02 7.41 -0.76
C LEU A 132 8.59 5.95 -0.69
N GLN A 133 7.81 5.60 0.33
CA GLN A 133 7.25 4.26 0.51
C GLN A 133 5.79 4.26 0.07
N LEU A 134 5.46 3.37 -0.85
CA LEU A 134 4.13 3.23 -1.43
C LEU A 134 3.74 1.75 -1.46
N ASP A 135 2.46 1.47 -1.28
CA ASP A 135 1.87 0.18 -1.62
C ASP A 135 1.05 0.34 -2.89
N ILE A 136 1.42 -0.37 -3.95
CA ILE A 136 0.83 -0.21 -5.29
C ILE A 136 0.29 -1.54 -5.78
N CYS A 137 -0.96 -1.54 -6.25
CA CYS A 137 -1.61 -2.68 -6.86
C CYS A 137 -2.24 -2.28 -8.20
N LEU A 138 -1.87 -2.98 -9.28
CA LEU A 138 -2.57 -2.88 -10.56
C LEU A 138 -3.63 -3.98 -10.62
N ILE A 139 -4.88 -3.59 -10.43
CA ILE A 139 -6.02 -4.46 -10.58
C ILE A 139 -6.33 -4.61 -12.06
N MET A 140 -6.13 -5.80 -12.59
CA MET A 140 -6.54 -6.13 -13.95
C MET A 140 -7.93 -6.76 -13.87
N GLU A 141 -8.86 -6.30 -14.71
CA GLU A 141 -10.13 -7.02 -14.89
C GLU A 141 -9.83 -8.46 -15.33
N THR A 142 -9.98 -9.40 -14.40
CA THR A 142 -10.15 -10.80 -14.71
C THR A 142 -11.61 -10.98 -15.09
N ASP A 143 -11.92 -11.24 -16.36
CA ASP A 143 -13.20 -11.69 -16.97
C ASP A 143 -14.46 -11.81 -16.06
N GLY A 144 -14.83 -10.77 -15.28
CA GLY A 144 -15.91 -10.85 -14.27
C GLY A 144 -15.61 -11.72 -13.03
N GLN A 145 -14.38 -12.17 -12.83
CA GLN A 145 -13.96 -12.95 -11.67
C GLN A 145 -13.53 -12.03 -10.52
N LYS A 146 -14.28 -12.06 -9.42
CA LYS A 146 -13.90 -11.43 -8.15
C LYS A 146 -13.39 -12.53 -7.21
N THR A 147 -12.10 -12.52 -6.89
CA THR A 147 -11.53 -13.44 -5.91
C THR A 147 -11.69 -12.85 -4.52
N LEU A 148 -12.38 -13.57 -3.64
CA LEU A 148 -12.56 -13.19 -2.24
C LEU A 148 -11.95 -14.26 -1.36
N CYS A 149 -11.08 -13.85 -0.44
CA CYS A 149 -10.38 -14.77 0.45
C CYS A 149 -11.17 -14.97 1.74
N VAL A 150 -11.26 -16.22 2.19
CA VAL A 150 -11.81 -16.64 3.49
C VAL A 150 -10.76 -17.52 4.15
N TRP A 151 -10.61 -17.40 5.46
CA TRP A 151 -9.65 -18.18 6.25
C TRP A 151 -10.30 -19.41 6.87
N GLU A 152 -9.67 -20.57 6.73
CA GLU A 152 -9.90 -21.76 7.55
C GLU A 152 -8.96 -21.74 8.76
N ASN A 153 -9.50 -21.80 9.97
CA ASN A 153 -8.80 -21.68 11.23
C ASN A 153 -8.84 -23.03 11.95
N GLU A 154 -7.66 -23.54 12.29
CA GLU A 154 -7.49 -24.79 13.03
C GLU A 154 -6.68 -24.55 14.31
N ASP A 155 -7.01 -25.31 15.35
CA ASP A 155 -6.27 -25.41 16.60
C ASP A 155 -5.54 -26.75 16.67
N TYR A 156 -4.29 -26.74 17.12
CA TYR A 156 -3.53 -27.96 17.32
C TYR A 156 -3.83 -28.59 18.69
N VAL A 157 -4.51 -29.74 18.70
CA VAL A 157 -5.00 -30.40 19.92
C VAL A 157 -4.75 -31.90 19.86
N ASP A 158 -4.07 -32.44 20.87
CA ASP A 158 -3.75 -33.87 21.01
C ASP A 158 -2.95 -34.47 19.84
N GLY A 159 -2.11 -33.66 19.18
CA GLY A 159 -1.25 -34.12 18.08
C GLY A 159 -1.84 -33.95 16.68
N ASP A 160 -3.08 -33.46 16.58
CA ASP A 160 -3.78 -33.24 15.31
C ASP A 160 -4.30 -31.80 15.21
N TRP A 161 -4.34 -31.28 13.98
CA TRP A 161 -5.05 -30.04 13.67
C TRP A 161 -6.56 -30.32 13.63
N LYS A 162 -7.32 -29.48 14.33
CA LYS A 162 -8.77 -29.59 14.40
C LYS A 162 -9.40 -28.22 14.13
N PRO A 163 -10.58 -28.17 13.51
CA PRO A 163 -11.44 -26.99 13.46
C PRO A 163 -11.40 -26.13 14.72
N SER A 164 -11.07 -24.84 14.59
CA SER A 164 -11.14 -23.95 15.74
C SER A 164 -12.59 -23.65 16.11
N HIS A 165 -12.92 -23.76 17.39
CA HIS A 165 -14.23 -23.38 17.96
C HIS A 165 -14.08 -22.28 19.02
N SER A 166 -12.99 -21.51 18.94
CA SER A 166 -12.71 -20.45 19.91
C SER A 166 -13.66 -19.27 19.75
N ASN A 167 -13.80 -18.47 20.81
CA ASN A 167 -14.54 -17.20 20.73
C ASN A 167 -13.75 -16.08 20.02
N GLU A 168 -12.45 -16.29 19.81
CA GLU A 168 -11.57 -15.30 19.18
C GLU A 168 -11.60 -15.45 17.66
N ARG A 169 -11.46 -16.69 17.16
CA ARG A 169 -11.63 -17.06 15.76
C ARG A 169 -12.26 -18.45 15.67
N ARG A 170 -13.41 -18.54 15.02
CA ARG A 170 -14.06 -19.82 14.71
C ARG A 170 -13.50 -20.39 13.41
N HIS A 171 -13.89 -21.63 13.10
CA HIS A 171 -13.41 -22.41 11.96
C HIS A 171 -13.25 -21.56 10.70
N TRP A 172 -14.23 -20.75 10.34
CA TRP A 172 -14.17 -19.89 9.16
C TRP A 172 -14.16 -18.40 9.55
N SER A 173 -13.35 -17.59 8.88
CA SER A 173 -13.29 -16.13 9.09
C SER A 173 -13.14 -15.35 7.79
N THR A 174 -13.71 -14.14 7.70
CA THR A 174 -13.49 -13.22 6.57
C THR A 174 -12.03 -12.75 6.53
N PHE A 175 -11.54 -12.34 5.35
CA PHE A 175 -10.15 -11.89 5.17
C PHE A 175 -9.74 -10.75 6.12
N ASP A 176 -10.66 -9.81 6.36
CA ASP A 176 -10.50 -8.66 7.24
C ASP A 176 -10.73 -8.98 8.73
N LEU A 177 -11.03 -10.23 9.05
CA LEU A 177 -11.27 -10.76 10.40
C LEU A 177 -12.47 -10.13 11.13
N GLN A 178 -13.39 -9.47 10.42
CA GLN A 178 -14.57 -8.85 11.03
C GLN A 178 -15.67 -9.85 11.39
N VAL A 179 -15.77 -10.97 10.66
CA VAL A 179 -16.78 -12.00 10.87
C VAL A 179 -16.10 -13.36 10.98
N SER A 180 -16.46 -14.14 12.01
CA SER A 180 -16.06 -15.54 12.14
C SER A 180 -17.25 -16.44 12.49
N SER A 181 -17.23 -17.68 11.99
CA SER A 181 -18.30 -18.65 12.20
C SER A 181 -17.79 -20.08 12.08
N ASP A 182 -18.53 -21.02 12.69
CA ASP A 182 -18.29 -22.46 12.44
C ASP A 182 -18.89 -22.91 11.11
N ASN A 183 -19.67 -22.05 10.44
CA ASN A 183 -20.28 -22.31 9.14
C ASN A 183 -19.66 -21.40 8.07
N PHE A 184 -19.13 -22.00 7.01
CA PHE A 184 -18.54 -21.28 5.87
C PHE A 184 -19.53 -20.29 5.26
N ASP A 185 -20.80 -20.66 5.08
CA ASP A 185 -21.81 -19.82 4.43
C ASP A 185 -22.08 -18.50 5.17
N HIS A 186 -21.74 -18.41 6.46
CA HIS A 186 -21.91 -17.18 7.24
C HIS A 186 -20.78 -16.18 7.03
N VAL A 187 -19.64 -16.62 6.50
CA VAL A 187 -18.48 -15.77 6.19
C VAL A 187 -18.21 -15.69 4.69
N ALA A 188 -18.76 -16.63 3.93
CA ALA A 188 -18.67 -16.63 2.48
C ALA A 188 -19.41 -15.41 1.93
N PRO A 189 -18.77 -14.62 1.07
CA PRO A 189 -19.43 -13.48 0.45
C PRO A 189 -20.51 -13.95 -0.52
N GLU A 190 -21.61 -13.21 -0.57
CA GLU A 190 -22.68 -13.48 -1.54
C GLU A 190 -22.17 -13.32 -2.97
N VAL A 191 -22.54 -14.26 -3.84
CA VAL A 191 -22.25 -14.17 -5.26
C VAL A 191 -23.14 -13.09 -5.87
N PRO A 192 -22.57 -12.03 -6.48
CA PRO A 192 -23.36 -10.97 -7.12
C PRO A 192 -24.28 -11.50 -8.22
N GLU A 193 -25.42 -10.83 -8.41
CA GLU A 193 -26.42 -11.19 -9.42
C GLU A 193 -25.79 -11.28 -10.82
N GLY A 194 -25.97 -12.41 -11.50
CA GLY A 194 -25.43 -12.66 -12.85
C GLY A 194 -24.05 -13.31 -12.90
N LEU A 195 -23.43 -13.63 -11.75
CA LEU A 195 -22.18 -14.38 -11.66
C LEU A 195 -22.41 -15.80 -11.12
N GLU A 196 -21.54 -16.75 -11.51
CA GLU A 196 -21.49 -18.09 -10.93
C GLU A 196 -20.32 -18.17 -9.95
N GLY A 197 -20.58 -18.62 -8.72
CA GLY A 197 -19.53 -18.84 -7.74
C GLY A 197 -18.69 -20.07 -8.10
N ALA A 198 -17.38 -19.89 -8.22
CA ALA A 198 -16.42 -20.98 -8.32
C ALA A 198 -15.42 -20.87 -7.15
N GLY A 199 -15.36 -21.91 -6.31
CA GLY A 199 -14.43 -22.00 -5.20
C GLY A 199 -13.27 -22.94 -5.51
N ALA A 200 -12.05 -22.55 -5.14
CA ALA A 200 -10.91 -23.43 -5.04
C ALA A 200 -10.35 -23.32 -3.62
N VAL A 201 -10.17 -24.44 -2.93
CA VAL A 201 -9.40 -24.46 -1.69
C VAL A 201 -7.93 -24.35 -2.07
N VAL A 202 -7.35 -23.16 -1.89
CA VAL A 202 -5.90 -22.98 -2.00
C VAL A 202 -5.32 -23.35 -0.65
N GLY A 203 -4.86 -24.60 -0.51
CA GLY A 203 -4.14 -25.04 0.68
C GLY A 203 -2.78 -24.37 0.76
N GLU A 204 -2.70 -23.14 1.27
CA GLU A 204 -1.43 -22.54 1.63
C GLU A 204 -1.04 -23.00 3.05
N PHE A 205 -0.09 -23.93 3.13
CA PHE A 205 0.60 -24.27 4.36
C PHE A 205 1.50 -23.09 4.78
N PHE A 206 0.93 -22.09 5.47
CA PHE A 206 1.72 -21.06 6.14
C PHE A 206 2.07 -21.48 7.56
N HIS A 207 3.34 -21.86 7.71
CA HIS A 207 4.05 -21.97 8.97
C HIS A 207 4.42 -20.55 9.43
N ASP A 208 3.84 -20.05 10.53
CA ASP A 208 4.47 -19.10 11.46
C ASP A 208 3.51 -18.75 12.63
N MET A 209 3.74 -19.29 13.83
CA MET A 209 4.60 -18.71 14.89
C MET A 209 4.03 -17.47 15.60
N LEU A 210 3.20 -17.71 16.62
CA LEU A 210 3.24 -16.89 17.84
C LEU A 210 4.26 -17.49 18.81
N ARG A 211 5.35 -16.76 19.06
CA ARG A 211 6.45 -17.14 19.94
C ARG A 211 6.41 -16.29 21.22
N ALA A 212 6.40 -16.91 22.41
CA ALA A 212 6.89 -16.38 23.71
C ALA A 212 6.58 -17.40 24.83
N SER A 213 7.43 -17.83 25.77
CA SER A 213 8.84 -17.57 26.12
C SER A 213 9.39 -18.80 26.93
N PRO A 214 10.35 -18.72 27.88
CA PRO A 214 11.64 -19.42 27.84
C PRO A 214 11.87 -20.53 28.90
N SER A 215 12.88 -21.37 28.63
CA SER A 215 13.71 -22.27 29.48
C SER A 215 13.09 -23.04 30.66
N LEU A 216 13.42 -24.35 30.75
CA LEU A 216 14.38 -24.92 31.72
C LEU A 216 14.44 -26.46 31.64
N ALA A 217 15.68 -26.98 31.74
CA ALA A 217 16.13 -28.31 32.21
C ALA A 217 15.62 -29.56 31.46
N GLU A 218 16.41 -30.58 31.15
CA GLU A 218 17.66 -31.11 31.73
C GLU A 218 18.76 -31.39 30.69
#